data_AF-A0AAP9ECY1-F1
#
_entry.id   AF-A0AAP9ECY1-F1
#
_cell.length_a   1.000
_cell.length_b   1.000
_cell.length_c   1.000
_cell.angle_alpha   90.00
_cell.angle_beta   90.00
_cell.angle_gamma   90.00
#
_symmetry.space_group_name_H-M   'P 1'
#
loop_
_entity.id
_entity.type
_entity.pdbx_description
1 polymer ?
#
loop_
_entity_poly.entity_id
_entity_poly.type
_entity_poly.pdbx_seq_one_letter_code
_entity_poly.pdbx_strand_id
1 'polypeptide(L)'
;MATLGIDNAKLALVDSKGNVLTGTQGIFKYTANAATDTTGIFTADADTAMGIASVALTNLEGSTTDISGSNRLVYKSAGKGAAQAVLTINALPNEVKMAVLGRKSDGKGGYVIDGKVNSNNRVALLAESAESFDISKPVYVALYMANTSEASVTLTSNSATEARSTDAITFAALERGDDGFGKYFFSSSPQFSEQSMMADVFKNVTSPAAG
;
A
#
# COMPACT_ATOMS: atom_id res chain seq x y z
N MET A 1 1.42 -14.77 -14.31
CA MET A 1 0.32 -14.18 -13.53
C MET A 1 -0.45 -13.26 -14.45
N ALA A 2 -1.64 -13.66 -14.88
CA ALA A 2 -2.54 -12.80 -15.64
C ALA A 2 -3.62 -12.35 -14.67
N THR A 3 -3.73 -11.04 -14.43
CA THR A 3 -4.75 -10.49 -13.54
C THR A 3 -5.68 -9.53 -14.29
N LEU A 4 -6.96 -9.56 -13.93
CA LEU A 4 -8.03 -8.70 -14.45
C LEU A 4 -8.22 -7.52 -13.50
N GLY A 5 -7.36 -6.50 -13.63
CA GLY A 5 -7.51 -5.25 -12.88
C GLY A 5 -7.39 -5.41 -11.35
N ILE A 6 -7.46 -4.30 -10.63
CA ILE A 6 -7.45 -4.27 -9.17
C ILE A 6 -8.89 -4.08 -8.71
N ASP A 7 -9.34 -4.96 -7.80
CA ASP A 7 -10.69 -4.90 -7.24
C ASP A 7 -10.73 -3.92 -6.06
N ASN A 8 -9.85 -4.14 -5.09
CA ASN A 8 -9.74 -3.29 -3.91
C ASN A 8 -8.30 -3.19 -3.40
N ALA A 9 -8.04 -2.19 -2.56
CA ALA A 9 -6.77 -2.03 -1.87
C ALA A 9 -7.00 -1.74 -0.39
N LYS A 10 -6.31 -2.45 0.50
CA LYS A 10 -6.34 -2.21 1.95
C LYS A 10 -5.07 -1.48 2.39
N LEU A 11 -5.25 -0.45 3.20
CA LEU A 11 -4.19 0.42 3.70
C LEU A 11 -4.24 0.47 5.23
N ALA A 12 -3.08 0.46 5.89
CA ALA A 12 -2.99 0.65 7.33
C ALA A 12 -1.73 1.43 7.70
N LEU A 13 -1.81 2.30 8.72
CA LEU A 13 -0.61 2.86 9.33
C LEU A 13 0.02 1.80 10.23
N VAL A 14 1.35 1.69 10.18
CA VAL A 14 2.09 0.67 10.94
C VAL A 14 3.26 1.28 11.71
N ASP A 15 3.61 0.63 12.82
CA ASP A 15 4.79 0.99 13.62
C ASP A 15 6.09 0.53 12.96
N SER A 16 7.22 0.70 13.67
CA SER A 16 8.52 0.33 13.13
C SER A 16 8.76 -1.18 12.95
N LYS A 17 7.88 -2.01 13.51
CA LYS A 17 7.90 -3.48 13.47
C LYS A 17 6.82 -4.03 12.52
N GLY A 18 6.00 -3.16 11.91
CA GLY A 18 4.90 -3.54 11.04
C GLY A 18 3.60 -3.90 11.77
N ASN A 19 3.44 -3.51 13.04
CA ASN A 19 2.16 -3.66 13.75
C ASN A 19 1.21 -2.53 13.35
N VAL A 20 -0.06 -2.84 13.14
CA VAL A 20 -1.07 -1.84 12.78
C VAL A 20 -1.32 -0.89 13.95
N LEU A 21 -1.36 0.39 13.61
CA LEU A 21 -1.77 1.47 14.51
C LEU A 21 -3.28 1.67 14.36
N THR A 22 -3.97 1.78 15.48
CA THR A 22 -5.42 1.98 15.54
C THR A 22 -5.77 3.32 16.18
N GLY A 23 -7.03 3.72 16.01
CA GLY A 23 -7.59 4.88 16.66
C GLY A 23 -6.89 6.20 16.33
N THR A 24 -6.53 6.99 17.35
CA THR A 24 -5.89 8.31 17.17
C THR A 24 -4.49 8.26 16.58
N GLN A 25 -3.87 7.09 16.54
CA GLN A 25 -2.57 6.86 15.92
C GLN A 25 -2.68 6.13 14.57
N GLY A 26 -3.88 5.65 14.23
CA GLY A 26 -4.15 4.84 13.05
C GLY A 26 -4.46 5.66 11.80
N ILE A 27 -4.86 4.96 10.74
CA ILE A 27 -5.19 5.56 9.44
C ILE A 27 -6.41 6.49 9.51
N PHE A 28 -7.30 6.27 10.48
CA PHE A 28 -8.50 7.06 10.71
C PHE A 28 -8.30 8.27 11.63
N LYS A 29 -7.07 8.59 12.05
CA LYS A 29 -6.75 9.63 13.06
C LYS A 29 -7.31 11.03 12.79
N TYR A 30 -7.59 11.36 11.53
CA TYR A 30 -8.17 12.65 11.13
C TYR A 30 -9.68 12.59 10.86
N THR A 31 -10.31 11.43 11.07
CA THR A 31 -11.74 11.23 10.87
C THR A 31 -12.48 11.23 12.22
N ALA A 32 -13.80 11.38 12.18
CA ALA A 32 -14.66 11.24 13.37
C ALA A 32 -14.55 9.85 14.03
N ASN A 33 -14.13 8.82 13.28
CA ASN A 33 -14.04 7.44 13.76
C ASN A 33 -12.73 7.14 14.50
N ALA A 34 -11.83 8.11 14.67
CA ALA A 34 -10.53 7.91 15.32
C ALA A 34 -10.63 7.36 16.75
N ALA A 35 -11.71 7.60 17.48
CA ALA A 35 -11.86 7.09 18.86
C ALA A 35 -12.47 5.68 18.92
N THR A 36 -13.17 5.25 17.86
CA THR A 36 -13.93 4.00 17.82
C THR A 36 -13.30 2.95 16.90
N ASP A 37 -12.31 3.35 16.11
CA ASP A 37 -11.56 2.44 15.24
C ASP A 37 -10.71 1.45 16.05
N THR A 38 -11.02 0.16 15.85
CA THR A 38 -10.32 -0.98 16.46
C THR A 38 -9.56 -1.81 15.43
N THR A 39 -9.76 -1.58 14.13
CA THR A 39 -9.13 -2.37 13.07
C THR A 39 -7.88 -1.67 12.53
N GLY A 40 -7.90 -0.34 12.39
CA GLY A 40 -6.79 0.43 11.82
C GLY A 40 -6.57 0.21 10.32
N ILE A 41 -7.52 -0.45 9.64
CA ILE A 41 -7.44 -0.81 8.21
C ILE A 41 -8.50 -0.03 7.43
N PHE A 42 -8.07 0.73 6.44
CA PHE A 42 -8.93 1.34 5.44
C PHE A 42 -9.01 0.43 4.22
N THR A 43 -10.22 0.06 3.78
CA THR A 43 -10.42 -0.62 2.49
C THR A 43 -10.85 0.43 1.48
N ALA A 44 -10.09 0.56 0.40
CA ALA A 44 -10.37 1.38 -0.76
C ALA A 44 -11.02 0.51 -1.84
N ASP A 45 -12.30 0.76 -2.11
CA ASP A 45 -13.15 0.03 -3.04
C ASP A 45 -14.03 1.00 -3.85
N ALA A 46 -15.01 0.46 -4.58
CA ALA A 46 -15.95 1.24 -5.38
C ALA A 46 -16.75 2.27 -4.56
N ASP A 47 -17.11 1.95 -3.32
CA ASP A 47 -17.99 2.79 -2.49
C ASP A 47 -17.20 3.84 -1.70
N THR A 48 -16.02 3.46 -1.21
CA THR A 48 -15.20 4.30 -0.32
C THR A 48 -14.21 5.20 -1.07
N ALA A 49 -13.79 4.78 -2.27
CA ALA A 49 -12.74 5.46 -3.02
C ALA A 49 -13.04 5.63 -4.53
N MET A 50 -14.28 5.36 -4.95
CA MET A 50 -14.69 5.30 -6.37
C MET A 50 -13.86 4.30 -7.20
N GLY A 51 -13.28 3.29 -6.55
CA GLY A 51 -12.49 2.24 -7.18
C GLY A 51 -11.00 2.56 -7.35
N ILE A 52 -10.25 1.52 -7.73
CA ILE A 52 -8.81 1.56 -7.94
C ILE A 52 -8.50 1.51 -9.43
N ALA A 53 -7.70 2.45 -9.92
CA ALA A 53 -7.33 2.51 -11.33
C ALA A 53 -6.16 1.57 -11.66
N SER A 54 -5.13 1.54 -10.81
CA SER A 54 -3.97 0.67 -11.02
C SER A 54 -3.09 0.51 -9.78
N VAL A 55 -2.33 -0.59 -9.75
CA VAL A 55 -1.18 -0.78 -8.87
C VAL A 55 0.01 -1.19 -9.74
N ALA A 56 1.06 -0.37 -9.75
CA ALA A 56 2.27 -0.64 -10.51
C ALA A 56 3.45 -0.88 -9.57
N LEU A 57 4.05 -2.07 -9.63
CA LEU A 57 5.24 -2.42 -8.83
C LEU A 57 6.51 -2.32 -9.67
N THR A 58 7.55 -1.72 -9.11
CA THR A 58 8.85 -1.52 -9.77
C THR A 58 10.00 -1.82 -8.83
N ASN A 59 11.20 -2.01 -9.39
CA ASN A 59 12.46 -2.19 -8.63
C ASN A 59 12.44 -3.35 -7.62
N LEU A 60 11.66 -4.40 -7.89
CA LEU A 60 11.47 -5.56 -7.01
C LEU A 60 12.75 -6.38 -6.80
N GLU A 61 13.65 -6.37 -7.78
CA GLU A 61 14.92 -7.08 -7.74
C GLU A 61 16.07 -6.11 -8.05
N GLY A 62 17.23 -6.35 -7.44
CA GLY A 62 18.45 -5.61 -7.76
C GLY A 62 19.21 -6.25 -8.92
N SER A 63 20.13 -5.49 -9.52
CA SER A 63 20.96 -6.01 -10.61
C SER A 63 21.94 -7.06 -10.11
N THR A 64 22.28 -8.02 -10.97
CA THR A 64 23.38 -8.96 -10.73
C THR A 64 24.66 -8.44 -11.40
N THR A 65 25.79 -8.63 -10.74
CA THR A 65 27.12 -8.32 -11.30
C THR A 65 27.99 -9.57 -11.32
N ASP A 66 28.61 -9.81 -12.47
CA ASP A 66 29.41 -10.99 -12.74
C ASP A 66 30.82 -10.81 -12.15
N ILE A 67 31.24 -11.72 -11.26
CA ILE A 67 32.60 -11.81 -10.74
C ILE A 67 33.35 -12.89 -11.53
N SER A 68 34.26 -12.44 -12.38
CA SER A 68 35.10 -13.32 -13.20
C SER A 68 36.39 -13.69 -12.47
N GLY A 69 36.80 -14.96 -12.59
CA GLY A 69 38.08 -15.48 -12.10
C GLY A 69 38.59 -16.59 -13.02
N SER A 70 39.89 -16.60 -13.30
CA SER A 70 40.53 -17.55 -14.23
C SER A 70 39.83 -17.63 -15.61
N ASN A 71 39.50 -16.48 -16.21
CA ASN A 71 38.79 -16.37 -17.50
C ASN A 71 37.45 -17.10 -17.56
N ARG A 72 36.80 -17.30 -16.39
CA ARG A 72 35.47 -17.89 -16.27
C ARG A 72 34.63 -17.07 -15.30
N LEU A 73 33.32 -17.15 -15.44
CA LEU A 73 32.40 -16.61 -14.46
C LEU A 73 32.47 -17.50 -13.20
N VAL A 74 32.88 -16.94 -12.07
CA VAL A 74 33.06 -17.69 -10.81
C VAL A 74 31.89 -17.47 -9.86
N TYR A 75 31.31 -16.28 -9.87
CA TYR A 75 30.22 -15.92 -8.96
C TYR A 75 29.38 -14.77 -9.53
N LYS A 76 28.11 -14.69 -9.14
CA LYS A 76 27.26 -13.51 -9.42
C LYS A 76 26.90 -12.85 -8.10
N SER A 77 27.34 -11.61 -7.91
CA SER A 77 26.89 -10.79 -6.79
C SER A 77 25.50 -10.25 -7.10
N ALA A 78 24.55 -10.46 -6.18
CA ALA A 78 23.18 -9.97 -6.31
C ALA A 78 23.02 -8.67 -5.50
N GLY A 79 22.72 -7.58 -6.19
CA GLY A 79 22.31 -6.33 -5.55
C GLY A 79 20.90 -6.44 -4.97
N LYS A 80 20.61 -5.61 -3.96
CA LYS A 80 19.28 -5.54 -3.36
C LYS A 80 18.38 -4.58 -4.14
N GLY A 81 17.16 -5.01 -4.43
CA GLY A 81 16.15 -4.15 -5.05
C GLY A 81 15.68 -3.03 -4.11
N ALA A 82 15.20 -1.94 -4.69
CA ALA A 82 14.60 -0.82 -3.97
C ALA A 82 13.10 -0.77 -4.30
N ALA A 83 12.36 -1.77 -3.83
CA ALA A 83 10.98 -2.01 -4.25
C ALA A 83 10.07 -0.79 -4.03
N GLN A 84 9.24 -0.50 -5.02
CA GLN A 84 8.23 0.57 -4.95
C GLN A 84 6.92 0.09 -5.54
N ALA A 85 5.81 0.65 -5.05
CA ALA A 85 4.51 0.55 -5.69
C ALA A 85 3.90 1.93 -5.91
N VAL A 86 3.22 2.13 -7.04
CA VAL A 86 2.37 3.30 -7.27
C VAL A 86 0.92 2.82 -7.28
N LEU A 87 0.15 3.25 -6.28
CA LEU A 87 -1.27 2.99 -6.18
C LEU A 87 -2.02 4.21 -6.72
N THR A 88 -2.80 4.00 -7.78
CA THR A 88 -3.64 5.03 -8.40
C THR A 88 -5.09 4.79 -8.02
N ILE A 89 -5.68 5.74 -7.29
CA ILE A 89 -7.03 5.66 -6.71
C ILE A 89 -7.89 6.76 -7.32
N ASN A 90 -9.17 6.52 -7.53
CA ASN A 90 -10.04 7.52 -8.17
C ASN A 90 -10.39 8.69 -7.24
N ALA A 91 -10.74 8.43 -5.99
CA ALA A 91 -10.99 9.48 -5.00
C ALA A 91 -10.79 8.98 -3.58
N LEU A 92 -9.57 9.08 -3.05
CA LEU A 92 -9.33 8.72 -1.66
C LEU A 92 -9.92 9.81 -0.73
N PRO A 93 -10.61 9.45 0.37
CA PRO A 93 -11.08 10.45 1.34
C PRO A 93 -9.92 11.31 1.85
N ASN A 94 -10.12 12.63 1.87
CA ASN A 94 -9.04 13.60 2.11
C ASN A 94 -8.29 13.34 3.43
N GLU A 95 -9.02 13.04 4.50
CA GLU A 95 -8.48 12.76 5.83
C GLU A 95 -7.60 11.50 5.81
N VAL A 96 -8.04 10.45 5.11
CA VAL A 96 -7.30 9.19 4.94
C VAL A 96 -6.07 9.44 4.08
N LYS A 97 -6.21 10.18 2.98
CA LYS A 97 -5.08 10.58 2.12
C LYS A 97 -4.01 11.30 2.92
N MET A 98 -4.39 12.29 3.74
CA MET A 98 -3.44 13.06 4.55
C MET A 98 -2.80 12.22 5.66
N ALA A 99 -3.54 11.26 6.24
CA ALA A 99 -2.98 10.29 7.17
C ALA A 99 -1.96 9.35 6.49
N VAL A 100 -2.29 8.81 5.31
CA VAL A 100 -1.41 7.97 4.48
C VAL A 100 -0.17 8.74 4.10
N LEU A 101 -0.26 10.00 3.67
CA LEU A 101 0.90 10.85 3.34
C LEU A 101 1.68 11.35 4.57
N GLY A 102 1.19 11.11 5.78
CA GLY A 102 1.84 11.54 7.02
C GLY A 102 1.88 13.06 7.21
N ARG A 103 0.95 13.80 6.58
CA ARG A 103 0.87 15.26 6.66
C ARG A 103 0.42 15.70 8.06
N LYS A 104 1.00 16.78 8.56
CA LYS A 104 0.65 17.37 9.86
C LYS A 104 -0.58 18.26 9.70
N SER A 105 -1.64 17.98 10.47
CA SER A 105 -2.81 18.86 10.56
C SER A 105 -2.48 20.13 11.37
N ASP A 106 -3.08 21.25 10.99
CA ASP A 106 -3.06 22.51 11.76
C ASP A 106 -4.20 22.63 12.79
N GLY A 107 -5.08 21.63 12.86
CA GLY A 107 -6.27 21.61 13.73
C GLY A 107 -7.40 22.54 13.29
N LYS A 108 -7.28 23.19 12.13
CA LYS A 108 -8.25 24.14 11.56
C LYS A 108 -8.77 23.71 10.18
N GLY A 109 -8.55 22.44 9.83
CA GLY A 109 -8.91 21.86 8.53
C GLY A 109 -7.80 21.91 7.48
N GLY A 110 -6.63 22.48 7.82
CA GLY A 110 -5.46 22.53 6.96
C GLY A 110 -4.46 21.41 7.26
N TYR A 111 -3.64 21.09 6.25
CA TYR A 111 -2.52 20.16 6.34
C TYR A 111 -1.27 20.80 5.74
N VAL A 112 -0.14 20.67 6.42
CA VAL A 112 1.11 21.34 6.02
C VAL A 112 1.75 20.63 4.82
N ILE A 113 2.00 21.38 3.75
CA ILE A 113 2.85 20.95 2.63
C ILE A 113 4.30 21.31 2.98
N ASP A 114 5.00 20.38 3.64
CA ASP A 114 6.38 20.55 4.12
C ASP A 114 7.45 20.19 3.08
N GLY A 115 7.04 19.71 1.90
CA GLY A 115 7.95 19.26 0.83
C GLY A 115 8.81 18.05 1.21
N LYS A 116 8.51 17.34 2.32
CA LYS A 116 9.34 16.25 2.82
C LYS A 116 8.51 15.02 3.15
N VAL A 117 9.01 13.86 2.74
CA VAL A 117 8.43 12.57 3.15
C VAL A 117 8.66 12.37 4.65
N ASN A 118 7.60 12.03 5.37
CA ASN A 118 7.70 11.67 6.78
C ASN A 118 8.21 10.23 6.92
N SER A 119 9.51 10.06 7.15
CA SER A 119 10.15 8.74 7.28
C SER A 119 9.60 7.89 8.44
N ASN A 120 8.97 8.51 9.43
CA ASN A 120 8.34 7.82 10.56
C ASN A 120 6.89 7.41 10.27
N ASN A 121 6.28 7.94 9.20
CA ASN A 121 4.97 7.50 8.75
C ASN A 121 5.14 6.31 7.80
N ARG A 122 4.75 5.13 8.28
CA ARG A 122 4.87 3.86 7.54
C ARG A 122 3.47 3.33 7.25
N VAL A 123 3.28 2.85 6.03
CA VAL A 123 1.99 2.36 5.54
C VAL A 123 2.16 0.95 5.01
N ALA A 124 1.30 0.03 5.44
CA ALA A 124 1.12 -1.28 4.84
C ALA A 124 0.09 -1.17 3.70
N LEU A 125 0.34 -1.88 2.60
CA LEU A 125 -0.53 -1.95 1.43
C LEU A 125 -0.81 -3.42 1.13
N LEU A 126 -2.07 -3.76 0.90
CA LEU A 126 -2.51 -5.02 0.31
C LEU A 126 -3.42 -4.69 -0.87
N ALA A 127 -3.02 -5.02 -2.09
CA ALA A 127 -3.88 -4.88 -3.25
C ALA A 127 -4.41 -6.25 -3.68
N GLU A 128 -5.70 -6.31 -3.96
CA GLU A 128 -6.40 -7.48 -4.45
C GLU A 128 -6.70 -7.33 -5.94
N SER A 129 -6.34 -8.33 -6.72
CA SER A 129 -6.52 -8.36 -8.17
C SER A 129 -7.26 -9.62 -8.55
N ALA A 130 -8.30 -9.54 -9.38
CA ALA A 130 -8.98 -10.73 -9.88
C ALA A 130 -8.03 -11.53 -10.79
N GLU A 131 -8.04 -12.86 -10.75
CA GLU A 131 -7.29 -13.67 -11.72
C GLU A 131 -8.01 -13.67 -13.08
N SER A 132 -7.24 -13.58 -14.18
CA SER A 132 -7.81 -13.45 -15.53
C SER A 132 -8.68 -14.61 -16.00
N PHE A 133 -8.55 -15.79 -15.39
CA PHE A 133 -9.24 -17.01 -15.82
C PHE A 133 -10.20 -17.55 -14.76
N ASP A 134 -10.21 -16.97 -13.56
CA ASP A 134 -11.08 -17.36 -12.46
C ASP A 134 -11.23 -16.20 -11.48
N ILE A 135 -12.27 -15.39 -11.66
CA ILE A 135 -12.54 -14.21 -10.80
C ILE A 135 -12.73 -14.63 -9.33
N SER A 136 -13.10 -15.89 -9.07
CA SER A 136 -13.23 -16.42 -7.71
C SER A 136 -11.89 -16.73 -7.03
N LYS A 137 -10.77 -16.59 -7.77
CA LYS A 137 -9.41 -16.83 -7.27
C LYS A 137 -8.55 -15.56 -7.36
N PRO A 138 -8.76 -14.58 -6.48
CA PRO A 138 -7.95 -13.37 -6.46
C PRO A 138 -6.47 -13.64 -6.19
N VAL A 139 -5.63 -12.78 -6.75
CA VAL A 139 -4.20 -12.66 -6.46
C VAL A 139 -3.97 -11.40 -5.66
N TYR A 140 -3.18 -11.53 -4.59
CA TYR A 140 -2.88 -10.43 -3.70
C TYR A 140 -1.41 -10.06 -3.78
N VAL A 141 -1.15 -8.76 -3.69
CA VAL A 141 0.21 -8.22 -3.54
C VAL A 141 0.26 -7.32 -2.32
N ALA A 142 1.20 -7.61 -1.42
CA ALA A 142 1.37 -6.86 -0.19
C ALA A 142 2.73 -6.18 -0.13
N LEU A 143 2.76 -4.94 0.36
CA LEU A 143 3.93 -4.29 0.92
C LEU A 143 3.72 -4.13 2.42
N TYR A 144 4.66 -4.64 3.21
CA TYR A 144 4.49 -4.67 4.66
C TYR A 144 4.66 -3.30 5.31
N MET A 145 5.60 -2.51 4.80
CA MET A 145 5.84 -1.16 5.26
C MET A 145 6.35 -0.34 4.09
N ALA A 146 5.90 0.89 3.95
CA ALA A 146 6.41 1.83 2.98
C ALA A 146 6.34 3.26 3.50
N ASN A 147 7.29 4.09 3.08
CA ASN A 147 7.10 5.53 3.14
C ASN A 147 6.33 5.97 1.91
N THR A 148 5.36 6.85 2.10
CA THR A 148 4.44 7.28 1.07
C THR A 148 4.74 8.71 0.63
N SER A 149 4.49 8.98 -0.64
CA SER A 149 4.65 10.31 -1.20
C SER A 149 3.68 10.53 -2.35
N GLU A 150 3.30 11.79 -2.53
CA GLU A 150 2.59 12.29 -3.69
C GLU A 150 3.43 13.43 -4.25
N ALA A 151 4.12 13.18 -5.37
CA ALA A 151 5.11 14.10 -5.91
C ALA A 151 4.46 15.33 -6.57
N SER A 152 3.26 15.16 -7.11
CA SER A 152 2.52 16.22 -7.80
C SER A 152 1.03 15.99 -7.66
N VAL A 153 0.28 17.07 -7.52
CA VAL A 153 -1.18 17.09 -7.65
C VAL A 153 -1.55 18.19 -8.65
N THR A 154 -2.42 17.86 -9.59
CA THR A 154 -2.91 18.81 -10.58
C THR A 154 -4.37 19.11 -10.28
N LEU A 155 -4.65 20.36 -9.91
CA LEU A 155 -6.02 20.85 -9.73
C LEU A 155 -6.44 21.59 -11.00
N THR A 156 -7.41 21.04 -11.72
CA THR A 156 -7.94 21.64 -12.96
C THR A 156 -9.16 22.50 -12.68
N SER A 157 -9.39 23.53 -13.50
CA SER A 157 -10.59 24.37 -13.41
C SER A 157 -11.87 23.55 -13.54
N ASN A 158 -12.92 23.95 -12.84
CA ASN A 158 -14.26 23.43 -13.07
C ASN A 158 -14.73 23.84 -14.48
N SER A 159 -15.27 22.88 -15.24
CA SER A 159 -15.80 23.11 -16.58
C SER A 159 -17.11 22.36 -16.77
N ALA A 160 -17.84 22.65 -17.85
CA ALA A 160 -19.08 21.93 -18.18
C ALA A 160 -18.84 20.43 -18.43
N THR A 161 -17.62 20.05 -18.78
CA THR A 161 -17.17 18.66 -18.80
C THR A 161 -16.42 18.37 -17.49
N GLU A 162 -16.83 17.31 -16.81
CA GLU A 162 -16.20 16.89 -15.57
C GLU A 162 -14.78 16.36 -15.84
N ALA A 163 -13.78 16.99 -15.22
CA ALA A 163 -12.40 16.51 -15.21
C ALA A 163 -12.09 16.01 -13.79
N ARG A 164 -11.91 14.69 -13.64
CA ARG A 164 -11.48 14.06 -12.39
C ARG A 164 -9.99 13.78 -12.45
N SER A 165 -9.24 14.25 -11.45
CA SER A 165 -7.86 13.81 -11.21
C SER A 165 -7.90 12.60 -10.30
N THR A 166 -7.12 11.57 -10.62
CA THR A 166 -6.88 10.46 -9.71
C THR A 166 -5.78 10.83 -8.72
N ASP A 167 -5.75 10.13 -7.59
CA ASP A 167 -4.69 10.19 -6.60
C ASP A 167 -3.62 9.16 -6.94
N ALA A 168 -2.38 9.59 -7.18
CA ALA A 168 -1.26 8.70 -7.46
C ALA A 168 -0.28 8.72 -6.28
N ILE A 169 -0.39 7.71 -5.41
CA ILE A 169 0.43 7.60 -4.20
C ILE A 169 1.56 6.62 -4.45
N THR A 170 2.80 7.07 -4.26
CA THR A 170 3.99 6.24 -4.35
C THR A 170 4.35 5.68 -2.98
N PHE A 171 4.46 4.37 -2.88
CA PHE A 171 4.88 3.58 -1.73
C PHE A 171 6.33 3.13 -1.95
N ALA A 172 7.28 3.79 -1.31
CA ALA A 172 8.67 3.35 -1.26
C ALA A 172 8.82 2.29 -0.15
N ALA A 173 8.99 1.03 -0.54
CA ALA A 173 8.93 -0.09 0.40
C ALA A 173 10.11 -0.06 1.38
N LEU A 174 9.82 -0.50 2.61
CA LEU A 174 10.75 -0.68 3.71
C LEU A 174 10.69 -2.14 4.16
N GLU A 175 11.81 -2.65 4.64
CA GLU A 175 11.87 -4.02 5.10
C GLU A 175 11.25 -4.19 6.49
N ARG A 176 10.45 -5.24 6.64
CA ARG A 176 9.95 -5.69 7.94
C ARG A 176 10.88 -6.73 8.55
N GLY A 177 12.05 -6.28 9.00
CA GLY A 177 13.08 -7.19 9.50
C GLY A 177 13.46 -8.22 8.43
N ASP A 178 13.48 -9.50 8.81
CA ASP A 178 13.83 -10.59 7.90
C ASP A 178 12.68 -11.00 6.95
N ASP A 179 11.48 -10.46 7.13
CA ASP A 179 10.31 -10.75 6.26
C ASP A 179 10.42 -10.10 4.87
N GLY A 180 11.40 -9.21 4.66
CA GLY A 180 11.60 -8.45 3.42
C GLY A 180 10.58 -7.31 3.23
N PHE A 181 10.37 -6.89 1.99
CA PHE A 181 9.51 -5.74 1.63
C PHE A 181 8.02 -6.08 1.62
N GLY A 182 7.65 -7.33 1.35
CA GLY A 182 6.29 -7.72 1.00
C GLY A 182 6.22 -9.12 0.41
N LYS A 183 5.00 -9.56 0.07
CA LYS A 183 4.73 -10.90 -0.50
C LYS A 183 3.58 -10.88 -1.49
N TYR A 184 3.58 -11.87 -2.38
CA TYR A 184 2.42 -12.24 -3.18
C TYR A 184 1.65 -13.37 -2.49
N PHE A 185 0.34 -13.33 -2.55
CA PHE A 185 -0.52 -14.43 -2.09
C PHE A 185 -1.45 -14.85 -3.22
N PHE A 186 -1.63 -16.16 -3.35
CA PHE A 186 -2.45 -16.76 -4.41
C PHE A 186 -3.57 -17.56 -3.75
N SER A 187 -4.81 -17.13 -3.94
CA SER A 187 -5.97 -17.85 -3.41
C SER A 187 -6.15 -19.25 -4.01
N SER A 188 -5.56 -19.49 -5.18
CA SER A 188 -5.49 -20.81 -5.82
C SER A 188 -4.59 -21.81 -5.09
N SER A 189 -3.75 -21.36 -4.16
CA SER A 189 -2.89 -22.25 -3.37
C SER A 189 -3.71 -23.03 -2.34
N PRO A 190 -3.55 -24.36 -2.21
CA PRO A 190 -4.29 -25.17 -1.24
C PRO A 190 -4.07 -24.77 0.23
N GLN A 191 -2.96 -24.09 0.53
CA GLN A 191 -2.61 -23.64 1.88
C GLN A 191 -3.01 -22.17 2.13
N PHE A 192 -3.64 -21.51 1.16
CA PHE A 192 -4.06 -20.13 1.33
C PHE A 192 -5.24 -20.03 2.30
N SER A 193 -5.15 -19.03 3.18
CA SER A 193 -6.22 -18.59 4.05
C SER A 193 -6.18 -17.07 4.09
N GLU A 194 -7.30 -16.42 3.77
CA GLU A 194 -7.41 -14.96 3.82
C GLU A 194 -7.11 -14.45 5.23
N GLN A 195 -7.56 -15.15 6.26
CA GLN A 195 -7.27 -14.82 7.66
C GLN A 195 -5.76 -14.84 7.95
N SER A 196 -5.04 -15.85 7.43
CA SER A 196 -3.59 -15.96 7.62
C SER A 196 -2.84 -14.87 6.85
N MET A 197 -3.30 -14.53 5.64
CA MET A 197 -2.77 -13.42 4.87
C MET A 197 -2.98 -12.09 5.60
N MET A 198 -4.20 -11.81 6.06
CA MET A 198 -4.52 -10.59 6.79
C MET A 198 -3.69 -10.47 8.06
N ALA A 199 -3.51 -11.56 8.82
CA ALA A 199 -2.66 -11.57 10.00
C ALA A 199 -1.16 -11.40 9.68
N ASP A 200 -0.69 -11.91 8.53
CA ASP A 200 0.69 -11.69 8.07
C ASP A 200 0.92 -10.26 7.61
N VAL A 201 0.00 -9.66 6.85
CA VAL A 201 0.16 -8.30 6.32
C VAL A 201 -0.09 -7.24 7.40
N PHE A 202 -1.16 -7.41 8.18
CA PHE A 202 -1.65 -6.48 9.19
C PHE A 202 -1.50 -7.08 10.60
N LYS A 203 -0.27 -7.06 11.13
CA LYS A 203 0.02 -7.60 12.47
C LYS A 203 -0.78 -6.87 13.56
N ASN A 204 -1.22 -7.63 14.57
CA ASN A 204 -1.97 -7.17 15.74
C ASN A 204 -3.36 -6.56 15.48
N VAL A 205 -3.97 -6.83 14.33
CA VAL A 205 -5.39 -6.54 14.13
C VAL A 205 -6.20 -7.77 14.53
N THR A 206 -7.14 -7.63 15.46
CA THR A 206 -8.21 -8.61 15.63
C THR A 206 -9.05 -8.57 14.36
N SER A 207 -8.90 -9.60 13.51
CA SER A 207 -9.72 -9.78 12.31
C SER A 207 -11.20 -9.57 12.68
N PRO A 208 -11.99 -8.82 11.89
CA PRO A 208 -13.43 -8.84 12.06
C PRO A 208 -13.86 -10.31 12.03
N ALA A 209 -14.67 -10.73 13.00
CA ALA A 209 -15.27 -12.05 12.95
C ALA A 209 -16.02 -12.16 11.63
N ALA A 210 -15.71 -13.19 10.83
CA ALA A 210 -16.44 -13.47 9.61
C ALA A 210 -17.93 -13.59 9.96
N GLY A 211 -18.74 -12.71 9.38
CA GLY A 211 -20.21 -12.78 9.42
C GLY A 211 -20.74 -13.68 8.32
#